data_AF-A0A2N9LNU7-F1
#
_entry.id   AF-A0A2N9LNU7-F1
#
_cell.length_a   1.000
_cell.length_b   1.000
_cell.length_c   1.000
_cell.angle_alpha   90.00
_cell.angle_beta   90.00
_cell.angle_gamma   90.00
#
_symmetry.space_group_name_H-M   'P 1'
#
loop_
_entity.id
_entity.type
_entity.pdbx_description
1 polymer ?
#
loop_
_entity_poly.entity_id
_entity_poly.type
_entity_poly.pdbx_seq_one_letter_code
_entity_poly.pdbx_strand_id
1 'polypeptide(L)'
;MWPHLSNLLGASWRNLVRATGTTTLGFFVWTLCVTVVVWMAGIAANWFRCRHYTQKKHFREYRNEALLTGLLSVIFVGVLVFIVYCIFTGSTIYDDHMSMADQLRKLEADNNKLSSELARRKEFILADDPAWGAMKHIAHEFGVYGFEVGAKKQGKPCTILITAPPDSASIASALHSLAGAVSGCRDFGHWEEGNPDIDEVITKGAISGVVILHADRENRAANNLAINLQGEFIFKRSYKPMDTKVPLYPGQGDPNDTVIWLQFGSGITRIGHN
;
A
#
# COMPACT_ATOMS: atom_id res chain seq x y z
N MET A 1 14.59 -38.80 23.10
CA MET A 1 16.03 -38.51 22.82
C MET A 1 16.33 -38.34 21.34
N TRP A 2 15.82 -39.20 20.44
CA TRP A 2 15.98 -39.03 18.99
C TRP A 2 15.62 -37.63 18.46
N PRO A 3 14.43 -37.04 18.76
CA PRO A 3 14.04 -35.74 18.19
C PRO A 3 14.99 -34.59 18.55
N HIS A 4 15.68 -34.72 19.68
CA HIS A 4 16.63 -33.72 20.15
C HIS A 4 18.00 -33.87 19.47
N LEU A 5 18.43 -35.11 19.20
CA LEU A 5 19.66 -35.43 18.48
C LEU A 5 19.57 -34.98 17.02
N SER A 6 18.42 -35.19 16.36
CA SER A 6 18.18 -34.74 14.98
C SER A 6 18.18 -33.22 14.86
N ASN A 7 17.57 -32.50 15.82
CA ASN A 7 17.62 -31.04 15.86
C ASN A 7 19.03 -30.50 16.09
N LEU A 8 19.84 -31.16 16.93
CA LEU A 8 21.23 -30.78 17.17
C LEU A 8 22.12 -31.03 15.93
N LEU A 9 21.92 -32.15 15.23
CA LEU A 9 22.60 -32.46 13.96
C LEU A 9 22.21 -31.47 12.84
N GLY A 10 20.93 -31.09 12.76
CA GLY A 10 20.46 -30.09 11.80
C GLY A 10 20.99 -28.69 12.09
N ALA A 11 21.09 -28.30 13.36
CA ALA A 11 21.69 -27.03 13.76
C ALA A 11 23.21 -27.00 13.54
N SER A 12 23.93 -28.07 13.88
CA SER A 12 25.37 -28.17 13.63
C SER A 12 25.70 -28.19 12.13
N TRP A 13 24.87 -28.85 11.33
CA TRP A 13 24.99 -28.85 9.87
C TRP A 13 24.78 -27.47 9.25
N ARG A 14 23.73 -26.73 9.66
CA ARG A 14 23.51 -25.35 9.18
C ARG A 14 24.67 -24.43 9.53
N ASN A 15 25.26 -24.59 10.72
CA ASN A 15 26.44 -23.83 11.13
C ASN A 15 27.70 -24.25 10.34
N LEU A 16 27.89 -25.55 10.09
CA LEU A 16 28.98 -26.07 9.27
C LEU A 16 28.90 -25.57 7.82
N VAL A 17 27.71 -25.62 7.22
CA VAL A 17 27.47 -25.11 5.87
C VAL A 17 27.72 -23.61 5.84
N ARG A 18 27.15 -22.81 6.75
CA ARG A 18 27.42 -21.36 6.83
C ARG A 18 28.89 -21.02 7.02
N ALA A 19 29.65 -21.86 7.75
CA ALA A 19 31.07 -21.65 7.99
C ALA A 19 31.95 -22.03 6.77
N THR A 20 31.46 -22.90 5.87
CA THR A 20 32.21 -23.41 4.71
C THR A 20 31.73 -22.84 3.36
N GLY A 21 30.58 -22.17 3.33
CA GLY A 21 30.07 -21.42 2.18
C GLY A 21 28.69 -20.82 2.42
N THR A 22 28.25 -19.90 1.58
CA THR A 22 26.88 -19.35 1.64
C THR A 22 25.82 -20.34 1.15
N THR A 23 26.22 -21.46 0.53
CA THR A 23 25.32 -22.45 -0.07
C THR A 23 25.78 -23.89 0.21
N THR A 24 24.82 -24.83 0.29
CA THR A 24 25.06 -26.29 0.41
C THR A 24 25.92 -26.82 -0.74
N LEU A 25 25.78 -26.23 -1.93
CA LEU A 25 26.65 -26.51 -3.09
C LEU A 25 28.13 -26.23 -2.75
N GLY A 26 28.41 -25.12 -2.07
CA GLY A 26 29.76 -24.75 -1.66
C GLY A 26 30.41 -25.76 -0.74
N PHE A 27 29.65 -26.32 0.21
CA PHE A 27 30.15 -27.39 1.08
C PHE A 27 30.58 -28.63 0.28
N PHE A 28 29.74 -29.09 -0.66
CA PHE A 28 30.04 -30.28 -1.48
C PHE A 28 31.23 -30.08 -2.42
N VAL A 29 31.30 -28.93 -3.08
CA VAL A 29 32.45 -28.57 -3.92
C VAL A 29 33.72 -28.53 -3.07
N TRP A 30 33.66 -27.94 -1.87
CA TRP A 30 34.80 -27.89 -0.95
C TRP A 30 35.23 -29.29 -0.49
N THR A 31 34.30 -30.16 -0.10
CA THR A 31 34.64 -31.53 0.36
C THR A 31 35.30 -32.34 -0.76
N LEU A 32 34.78 -32.22 -1.98
CA LEU A 32 35.32 -32.91 -3.14
C LEU A 32 36.72 -32.36 -3.50
N CYS A 33 36.89 -31.04 -3.51
CA CYS A 33 38.19 -30.39 -3.72
C CYS A 33 39.23 -30.80 -2.67
N VAL A 34 38.88 -30.81 -1.37
CA VAL A 34 39.79 -31.27 -0.30
C VAL A 34 40.19 -32.72 -0.50
N THR A 35 39.24 -33.58 -0.89
CA THR A 35 39.52 -35.00 -1.16
C THR A 35 40.52 -35.17 -2.31
N VAL A 36 40.35 -34.41 -3.40
CA VAL A 36 41.30 -34.42 -4.52
C VAL A 36 42.68 -33.89 -4.10
N VAL A 37 42.74 -32.80 -3.33
CA VAL A 37 44.01 -32.22 -2.86
C VAL A 37 44.77 -33.18 -1.94
N VAL A 38 44.08 -33.81 -0.98
CA VAL A 38 44.69 -34.79 -0.08
C VAL A 38 45.21 -36.01 -0.84
N TRP A 39 44.47 -36.48 -1.85
CA TRP A 39 44.92 -37.56 -2.73
C TRP A 39 46.18 -37.19 -3.51
N MET A 40 46.20 -36.01 -4.15
CA MET A 40 47.36 -35.51 -4.88
C MET A 40 48.58 -35.33 -3.97
N ALA A 41 48.38 -34.84 -2.74
CA ALA A 41 49.44 -34.73 -1.74
C ALA A 41 50.02 -36.11 -1.36
N GLY A 42 49.17 -37.14 -1.24
CA GLY A 42 49.61 -38.52 -1.00
C GLY A 42 50.47 -39.08 -2.13
N ILE A 43 50.08 -38.85 -3.39
CA ILE A 43 50.88 -39.22 -4.57
C ILE A 43 52.24 -38.49 -4.56
N ALA A 44 52.22 -37.18 -4.30
CA ALA A 44 53.44 -36.36 -4.25
C ALA A 44 54.40 -36.82 -3.14
N ALA A 45 53.88 -37.09 -1.93
CA ALA A 45 54.68 -37.58 -0.80
C ALA A 45 55.35 -38.93 -1.11
N ASN A 46 54.62 -39.86 -1.73
CA ASN A 46 55.17 -41.15 -2.15
C ASN A 46 56.21 -40.99 -3.27
N TRP A 47 56.00 -40.08 -4.23
CA TRP A 47 56.98 -39.78 -5.27
C TRP A 47 58.29 -39.23 -4.68
N PHE A 48 58.21 -38.28 -3.74
CA PHE A 48 59.38 -37.76 -3.04
C PHE A 48 60.15 -38.85 -2.28
N ARG A 49 59.44 -39.77 -1.61
CA ARG A 49 60.07 -40.93 -0.95
C ARG A 49 60.77 -41.84 -1.96
N CYS A 50 60.13 -42.20 -3.06
CA CYS A 50 60.72 -43.09 -4.07
C CYS A 50 61.92 -42.46 -4.79
N ARG A 51 61.98 -41.13 -4.94
CA ARG A 51 63.13 -40.44 -5.55
C ARG A 51 64.44 -40.66 -4.77
N HIS A 52 64.35 -40.90 -3.46
CA HIS A 52 65.51 -41.16 -2.61
C HIS A 52 66.03 -42.61 -2.65
N TYR A 53 65.26 -43.55 -3.20
CA TYR A 53 65.65 -44.97 -3.31
C TYR A 53 66.01 -45.33 -4.76
N THR A 54 67.19 -45.93 -4.97
CA THR A 54 67.81 -46.14 -6.30
C THR A 54 67.10 -47.17 -7.19
N GLN A 55 66.10 -47.90 -6.68
CA GLN A 55 65.39 -48.93 -7.44
C GLN A 55 64.15 -48.38 -8.18
N LYS A 56 64.28 -48.19 -9.50
CA LYS A 56 63.23 -47.62 -10.37
C LYS A 56 62.01 -48.52 -10.61
N LYS A 57 62.05 -49.82 -10.31
CA LYS A 57 60.94 -50.75 -10.60
C LYS A 57 59.73 -50.59 -9.67
N HIS A 58 59.90 -50.11 -8.43
CA HIS A 58 58.81 -49.97 -7.47
C HIS A 58 57.81 -48.84 -7.75
N PHE A 59 58.22 -47.76 -8.44
CA PHE A 59 57.38 -46.57 -8.55
C PHE A 59 56.13 -46.76 -9.42
N ARG A 60 56.21 -47.58 -10.48
CA ARG A 60 55.08 -47.79 -11.41
C ARG A 60 53.95 -48.59 -10.77
N GLU A 61 54.29 -49.61 -9.97
CA GLU A 61 53.31 -50.41 -9.21
C GLU A 61 52.65 -49.56 -8.12
N TYR A 62 53.44 -48.85 -7.30
CA TYR A 62 52.92 -47.93 -6.29
C TYR A 62 52.00 -46.86 -6.87
N ARG A 63 52.35 -46.30 -8.04
CA ARG A 63 51.52 -45.31 -8.71
C ARG A 63 50.18 -45.92 -9.13
N ASN A 64 50.17 -47.11 -9.71
CA ASN A 64 48.93 -47.75 -10.16
C ASN A 64 48.02 -48.11 -8.98
N GLU A 65 48.58 -48.61 -7.87
CA GLU A 65 47.83 -48.87 -6.64
C GLU A 65 47.29 -47.59 -6.00
N ALA A 66 48.10 -46.52 -5.95
CA ALA A 66 47.66 -45.22 -5.44
C ALA A 66 46.60 -44.55 -6.32
N LEU A 67 46.66 -44.75 -7.64
CA LEU A 67 45.65 -44.28 -8.58
C LEU A 67 44.33 -45.04 -8.39
N LEU A 68 44.37 -46.37 -8.27
CA LEU A 68 43.17 -47.18 -8.05
C LEU A 68 42.52 -46.86 -6.69
N THR A 69 43.32 -46.79 -5.63
CA THR A 69 42.85 -46.48 -4.27
C THR A 69 42.26 -45.06 -4.21
N GLY A 70 42.89 -44.10 -4.88
CA GLY A 70 42.38 -42.74 -4.99
C GLY A 70 41.10 -42.61 -5.81
N LEU A 71 41.02 -43.34 -6.93
CA LEU A 71 39.81 -43.38 -7.72
C LEU A 71 38.63 -43.94 -6.90
N LEU A 72 38.86 -45.05 -6.18
CA LEU A 72 37.86 -45.66 -5.32
C LEU A 72 37.45 -44.72 -4.17
N SER A 73 38.39 -43.99 -3.57
CA SER A 73 38.05 -43.05 -2.49
C SER A 73 37.25 -41.84 -3.01
N VAL A 74 37.59 -41.29 -4.17
CA VAL A 74 36.83 -40.20 -4.80
C VAL A 74 35.42 -40.67 -5.17
N ILE A 75 35.27 -41.87 -5.75
CA ILE A 75 33.95 -42.43 -6.07
C ILE A 75 33.12 -42.62 -4.79
N PHE A 76 33.72 -43.21 -3.75
CA PHE A 76 33.03 -43.43 -2.48
C PHE A 76 32.56 -42.12 -1.84
N VAL A 77 33.45 -41.12 -1.75
CA VAL A 77 33.11 -39.78 -1.23
C VAL A 77 32.04 -39.11 -2.10
N GLY A 78 32.15 -39.23 -3.42
CA GLY A 78 31.16 -38.69 -4.36
C GLY A 78 29.77 -39.28 -4.17
N VAL A 79 29.67 -40.61 -4.02
CA VAL A 79 28.40 -41.29 -3.74
C VAL A 79 27.81 -40.86 -2.40
N LEU A 80 28.65 -40.76 -1.35
CA LEU A 80 28.21 -40.32 -0.03
C LEU A 80 27.68 -38.87 -0.09
N VAL A 81 28.44 -37.97 -0.72
CA VAL A 81 28.05 -36.58 -0.98
C VAL A 81 26.72 -36.50 -1.73
N PHE A 82 26.54 -37.32 -2.77
CA PHE A 82 25.31 -37.34 -3.56
C PHE A 82 24.11 -37.78 -2.74
N ILE A 83 24.23 -38.85 -1.94
CA ILE A 83 23.14 -39.32 -1.06
C ILE A 83 22.76 -38.23 -0.06
N VAL A 84 23.75 -37.60 0.57
CA VAL A 84 23.53 -36.49 1.51
C VAL A 84 22.85 -35.31 0.82
N TYR A 85 23.30 -34.94 -0.39
CA TYR A 85 22.68 -33.89 -1.19
C TYR A 85 21.20 -34.20 -1.49
N CYS A 86 20.86 -35.42 -1.91
CA CYS A 86 19.47 -35.80 -2.19
C CYS A 86 18.58 -35.67 -0.95
N ILE A 87 19.05 -36.12 0.22
CA ILE A 87 18.29 -36.04 1.48
C ILE A 87 18.03 -34.57 1.87
N PHE A 88 19.06 -33.74 1.85
CA PHE A 88 18.93 -32.34 2.26
C PHE A 88 18.14 -31.49 1.25
N THR A 89 18.32 -31.73 -0.04
CA THR A 89 17.53 -31.06 -1.09
C THR A 89 16.05 -31.39 -0.93
N GLY A 90 15.69 -32.66 -0.67
CA GLY A 90 14.31 -33.05 -0.41
C GLY A 90 13.70 -32.34 0.80
N SER A 91 14.43 -32.28 1.93
CA SER A 91 13.97 -31.56 3.13
C SER A 91 13.81 -30.06 2.87
N THR A 92 14.79 -29.45 2.20
CA THR A 92 14.78 -28.00 1.92
C THR A 92 13.60 -27.63 1.02
N ILE A 93 13.37 -28.40 -0.05
CA ILE A 93 12.24 -28.20 -0.97
C ILE A 93 10.91 -28.32 -0.21
N TYR A 94 10.78 -29.32 0.67
CA TYR A 94 9.57 -29.49 1.47
C TYR A 94 9.33 -28.31 2.42
N ASP A 95 10.36 -27.87 3.15
CA ASP A 95 10.27 -26.75 4.08
C ASP A 95 9.92 -25.44 3.36
N ASP A 96 10.50 -25.20 2.18
CA ASP A 96 10.19 -24.05 1.34
C ASP A 96 8.74 -24.10 0.82
N HIS A 97 8.27 -25.26 0.35
CA HIS A 97 6.88 -25.42 -0.08
C HIS A 97 5.88 -25.20 1.05
N MET A 98 6.17 -25.71 2.25
CA MET A 98 5.33 -25.49 3.43
C MET A 98 5.30 -24.01 3.82
N SER A 99 6.45 -23.34 3.80
CA SER A 99 6.56 -21.90 4.06
C SER A 99 5.74 -21.07 3.06
N MET A 100 5.86 -21.38 1.76
CA MET A 100 5.07 -20.71 0.72
C MET A 100 3.57 -20.97 0.85
N ALA A 101 3.16 -22.20 1.16
CA ALA A 101 1.75 -22.55 1.37
C ALA A 101 1.15 -21.78 2.56
N ASP A 102 1.92 -21.62 3.65
CA ASP A 102 1.48 -20.84 4.80
C ASP A 102 1.40 -19.34 4.51
N GLN A 103 2.32 -18.79 3.71
CA GLN A 103 2.23 -17.41 3.25
C GLN A 103 1.02 -17.18 2.35
N LEU A 104 0.73 -18.12 1.43
CA LEU A 104 -0.44 -18.05 0.56
C LEU A 104 -1.74 -18.02 1.38
N ARG A 105 -1.86 -18.90 2.39
CA ARG A 105 -3.02 -18.94 3.30
C ARG A 105 -3.19 -17.64 4.07
N LYS A 106 -2.10 -17.04 4.56
CA LYS A 106 -2.15 -15.74 5.25
C LYS A 106 -2.65 -14.65 4.31
N LEU A 107 -2.11 -14.60 3.09
CA LEU A 107 -2.50 -13.60 2.11
C LEU A 107 -3.98 -13.76 1.70
N GLU A 108 -4.46 -15.00 1.55
CA GLU A 108 -5.87 -15.29 1.27
C GLU A 108 -6.77 -14.86 2.44
N ALA A 109 -6.39 -15.15 3.68
CA ALA A 109 -7.13 -14.73 4.86
C ALA A 109 -7.18 -13.19 4.98
N ASP A 110 -6.07 -12.50 4.73
CA ASP A 110 -5.99 -11.04 4.74
C ASP A 110 -6.83 -10.43 3.61
N ASN A 111 -6.79 -11.01 2.41
CA ASN A 111 -7.61 -10.56 1.28
C ASN A 111 -9.11 -10.72 1.58
N ASN A 112 -9.52 -11.86 2.13
CA ASN A 112 -10.91 -12.09 2.53
C ASN A 112 -11.35 -11.10 3.61
N LYS A 113 -10.48 -10.83 4.61
CA LYS A 113 -10.73 -9.86 5.66
C LYS A 113 -10.90 -8.45 5.08
N LEU A 114 -9.95 -7.98 4.27
CA LEU A 114 -10.00 -6.65 3.65
C LEU A 114 -11.18 -6.50 2.70
N SER A 115 -11.49 -7.52 1.90
CA SER A 115 -12.67 -7.54 1.04
C SER A 115 -13.96 -7.42 1.84
N SER A 116 -14.07 -8.14 2.96
CA SER A 116 -15.24 -8.05 3.85
C SER A 116 -15.35 -6.68 4.51
N GLU A 117 -14.22 -6.08 4.90
CA GLU A 117 -14.19 -4.74 5.51
C GLU A 117 -14.59 -3.67 4.48
N LEU A 118 -14.11 -3.79 3.25
CA LEU A 118 -14.45 -2.89 2.16
C LEU A 118 -15.94 -3.01 1.78
N ALA A 119 -16.49 -4.23 1.73
CA ALA A 119 -17.92 -4.44 1.54
C ALA A 119 -18.74 -3.77 2.66
N ARG A 120 -18.32 -3.93 3.92
CA ARG A 120 -18.97 -3.28 5.06
C ARG A 120 -18.91 -1.75 4.97
N ARG A 121 -17.76 -1.18 4.58
CA ARG A 121 -17.57 0.28 4.43
C ARG A 121 -18.37 0.88 3.27
N LYS A 122 -18.71 0.07 2.25
CA LYS A 122 -19.60 0.51 1.16
C LYS A 122 -21.03 0.72 1.63
N GLU A 123 -21.49 -0.09 2.58
CA GLU A 123 -22.87 -0.03 3.09
C GLU A 123 -23.02 0.93 4.27
N PHE A 124 -21.98 1.05 5.11
CA PHE A 124 -22.03 1.83 6.34
C PHE A 124 -20.78 2.68 6.53
N ILE A 125 -20.97 3.95 6.83
CA ILE A 125 -19.93 4.79 7.41
C ILE A 125 -19.82 4.41 8.89
N LEU A 126 -18.68 3.85 9.29
CA LEU A 126 -18.44 3.45 10.68
C LEU A 126 -18.18 4.69 11.55
N ALA A 127 -18.61 4.67 12.80
CA ALA A 127 -18.50 5.83 13.69
C ALA A 127 -17.06 6.20 14.07
N ASP A 128 -16.13 5.24 13.97
CA ASP A 128 -14.69 5.39 14.17
C ASP A 128 -13.95 5.80 12.89
N ASP A 129 -14.63 5.85 11.74
CA ASP A 129 -14.02 6.26 10.48
C ASP A 129 -13.71 7.77 10.50
N PRO A 130 -12.48 8.21 10.14
CA PRO A 130 -12.17 9.63 9.97
C PRO A 130 -13.10 10.36 9.01
N ALA A 131 -13.75 9.66 8.06
CA ALA A 131 -14.79 10.19 7.20
C ALA A 131 -16.05 10.59 7.98
N TRP A 132 -16.46 9.82 8.99
CA TRP A 132 -17.58 10.16 9.87
C TRP A 132 -17.30 11.43 10.68
N GLY A 133 -16.08 11.57 11.19
CA GLY A 133 -15.64 12.77 11.90
C GLY A 133 -15.79 14.03 11.06
N ALA A 134 -15.25 14.01 9.84
CA ALA A 134 -15.36 15.12 8.90
C ALA A 134 -16.81 15.40 8.50
N MET A 135 -17.60 14.36 8.20
CA MET A 135 -19.00 14.53 7.83
C MET A 135 -19.80 15.20 8.96
N LYS A 136 -19.61 14.78 10.21
CA LYS A 136 -20.24 15.44 11.37
C LYS A 136 -19.80 16.89 11.52
N HIS A 137 -18.50 17.17 11.34
CA HIS A 137 -17.96 18.52 11.42
C HIS A 137 -18.59 19.42 10.35
N ILE A 138 -18.57 18.98 9.10
CA ILE A 138 -19.21 19.68 7.98
C ILE A 138 -20.70 19.90 8.24
N ALA A 139 -21.42 18.86 8.69
CA ALA A 139 -22.85 18.94 9.01
C ALA A 139 -23.13 19.97 10.12
N HIS A 140 -22.28 19.99 11.15
CA HIS A 140 -22.37 20.94 12.24
C HIS A 140 -22.20 22.37 11.73
N GLU A 141 -21.18 22.63 10.91
CA GLU A 141 -20.89 23.98 10.41
C GLU A 141 -21.98 24.52 9.49
N PHE A 142 -22.56 23.70 8.61
CA PHE A 142 -23.75 24.12 7.84
C PHE A 142 -24.97 24.33 8.74
N GLY A 143 -25.09 23.55 9.81
CA GLY A 143 -26.13 23.70 10.82
C GLY A 143 -26.02 25.02 11.59
N VAL A 144 -24.79 25.44 11.91
CA VAL A 144 -24.46 26.74 12.52
C VAL A 144 -24.72 27.87 11.54
N TYR A 145 -24.25 27.74 10.29
CA TYR A 145 -24.52 28.72 9.23
C TYR A 145 -26.03 29.01 9.10
N GLY A 146 -26.85 27.97 8.99
CA GLY A 146 -28.31 28.10 8.89
C GLY A 146 -28.97 28.78 10.11
N PHE A 147 -28.37 28.64 11.29
CA PHE A 147 -28.82 29.32 12.50
C PHE A 147 -28.41 30.79 12.51
N GLU A 148 -27.18 31.10 12.09
CA GLU A 148 -26.62 32.45 12.06
C GLU A 148 -27.30 33.33 11.00
N VAL A 149 -27.63 32.79 9.83
CA VAL A 149 -28.42 33.50 8.80
C VAL A 149 -29.91 33.62 9.18
N GLY A 150 -30.34 32.96 10.25
CA GLY A 150 -31.70 33.01 10.77
C GLY A 150 -32.70 32.11 10.03
N ALA A 151 -32.24 31.21 9.16
CA ALA A 151 -33.10 30.25 8.45
C ALA A 151 -33.89 29.38 9.44
N LYS A 152 -33.18 28.77 10.40
CA LYS A 152 -33.79 27.86 11.40
C LYS A 152 -34.61 28.57 12.47
N LYS A 153 -34.23 29.78 12.84
CA LYS A 153 -34.86 30.53 13.95
C LYS A 153 -36.02 31.41 13.50
N GLN A 154 -35.87 32.03 12.33
CA GLN A 154 -36.73 33.11 11.85
C GLN A 154 -37.38 32.77 10.50
N GLY A 155 -37.09 31.58 9.94
CA GLY A 155 -37.56 31.22 8.60
C GLY A 155 -37.00 32.13 7.51
N LYS A 156 -35.84 32.75 7.74
CA LYS A 156 -35.27 33.69 6.78
C LYS A 156 -34.91 32.99 5.47
N PRO A 157 -35.28 33.57 4.32
CA PRO A 157 -34.95 33.04 3.00
C PRO A 157 -33.41 32.99 2.82
N CYS A 158 -32.89 31.79 2.54
CA CYS A 158 -31.48 31.59 2.21
C CYS A 158 -31.31 30.46 1.21
N THR A 159 -30.24 30.58 0.42
CA THR A 159 -29.87 29.61 -0.60
C THR A 159 -28.38 29.27 -0.51
N ILE A 160 -28.07 27.98 -0.63
CA ILE A 160 -26.72 27.43 -0.78
C ILE A 160 -26.58 26.86 -2.19
N LEU A 161 -25.72 27.47 -3.00
CA LEU A 161 -25.42 27.01 -4.34
C LEU A 161 -24.10 26.24 -4.34
N ILE A 162 -24.07 25.03 -4.91
CA ILE A 162 -22.84 24.24 -5.02
C ILE A 162 -22.59 23.84 -6.48
N THR A 163 -21.39 24.15 -6.98
CA THR A 163 -21.00 23.92 -8.37
C THR A 163 -19.65 23.22 -8.42
N ALA A 164 -19.48 22.22 -9.28
CA ALA A 164 -18.25 21.43 -9.34
C ALA A 164 -18.00 20.85 -10.73
N PRO A 165 -16.74 20.76 -11.18
CA PRO A 165 -16.38 19.99 -12.36
C PRO A 165 -16.61 18.48 -12.15
N PRO A 166 -16.64 17.68 -13.25
CA PRO A 166 -17.00 16.27 -13.20
C PRO A 166 -16.17 15.42 -12.22
N ASP A 167 -14.89 15.77 -12.05
CA ASP A 167 -13.96 15.05 -11.19
C ASP A 167 -14.16 15.31 -9.69
N SER A 168 -14.78 16.43 -9.30
CA SER A 168 -15.15 16.74 -7.90
C SER A 168 -16.65 16.70 -7.63
N ALA A 169 -17.45 16.29 -8.62
CA ALA A 169 -18.91 16.24 -8.55
C ALA A 169 -19.45 15.35 -7.42
N SER A 170 -18.80 14.22 -7.13
CA SER A 170 -19.23 13.30 -6.06
C SER A 170 -19.13 13.93 -4.67
N ILE A 171 -18.02 14.64 -4.40
CA ILE A 171 -17.82 15.36 -3.13
C ILE A 171 -18.79 16.53 -3.02
N ALA A 172 -18.96 17.30 -4.10
CA ALA A 172 -19.88 18.42 -4.14
C ALA A 172 -21.34 17.97 -3.94
N SER A 173 -21.74 16.84 -4.53
CA SER A 173 -23.08 16.25 -4.32
C SER A 173 -23.29 15.82 -2.88
N ALA A 174 -22.30 15.17 -2.26
CA ALA A 174 -22.40 14.79 -0.84
C ALA A 174 -22.50 16.03 0.07
N LEU A 175 -21.70 17.07 -0.23
CA LEU A 175 -21.75 18.34 0.50
C LEU A 175 -23.11 19.03 0.33
N HIS A 176 -23.65 19.02 -0.89
CA HIS A 176 -24.95 19.59 -1.23
C HIS A 176 -26.05 18.94 -0.40
N SER A 177 -26.18 17.60 -0.48
CA SER A 177 -27.18 16.86 0.30
C SER A 177 -27.05 17.10 1.80
N LEU A 178 -25.82 17.18 2.31
CA LEU A 178 -25.57 17.42 3.73
C LEU A 178 -25.96 18.85 4.13
N ALA A 179 -25.54 19.84 3.35
CA ALA A 179 -25.81 21.25 3.58
C ALA A 179 -27.32 21.54 3.57
N GLY A 180 -28.07 21.00 2.60
CA GLY A 180 -29.53 21.12 2.54
C GLY A 180 -30.21 20.52 3.77
N ALA A 181 -29.86 19.27 4.11
CA ALA A 181 -30.46 18.55 5.22
C ALA A 181 -30.30 19.25 6.58
N VAL A 182 -29.16 19.91 6.80
CA VAL A 182 -28.81 20.44 8.12
C VAL A 182 -28.90 21.96 8.22
N SER A 183 -28.83 22.74 7.14
CA SER A 183 -28.84 24.20 7.24
C SER A 183 -30.25 24.79 7.37
N GLY A 184 -31.26 24.13 6.80
CA GLY A 184 -32.60 24.71 6.64
C GLY A 184 -32.67 25.80 5.56
N CYS A 185 -31.59 26.01 4.79
CA CYS A 185 -31.61 26.78 3.56
C CYS A 185 -32.07 25.91 2.40
N ARG A 186 -32.55 26.55 1.33
CA ARG A 186 -32.69 25.86 0.05
C ARG A 186 -31.30 25.59 -0.49
N ASP A 187 -31.10 24.42 -1.05
CA ASP A 187 -29.86 24.03 -1.68
C ASP A 187 -30.09 23.79 -3.17
N PHE A 188 -29.19 24.30 -3.99
CA PHE A 188 -29.15 24.04 -5.43
C PHE A 188 -27.75 23.61 -5.83
N GLY A 189 -27.65 22.73 -6.81
CA GLY A 189 -26.38 22.20 -7.26
C GLY A 189 -26.51 20.78 -7.78
N HIS A 190 -25.39 20.25 -8.28
CA HIS A 190 -25.28 18.98 -8.99
C HIS A 190 -26.16 18.95 -10.26
N TRP A 191 -25.71 19.65 -11.29
CA TRP A 191 -26.31 19.58 -12.61
C TRP A 191 -25.63 18.50 -13.43
N GLU A 192 -26.42 17.76 -14.21
CA GLU A 192 -25.90 16.89 -15.25
C GLU A 192 -25.22 17.72 -16.34
N GLU A 193 -24.11 17.22 -16.89
CA GLU A 193 -23.38 17.84 -18.00
C GLU A 193 -24.34 18.20 -19.15
N GLY A 194 -24.11 19.34 -19.81
CA GLY A 194 -24.81 19.69 -21.05
C GLY A 194 -25.56 21.01 -21.06
N ASN A 195 -25.48 21.82 -19.99
CA ASN A 195 -25.94 23.20 -20.02
C ASN A 195 -24.73 24.17 -20.07
N PRO A 196 -24.50 24.87 -21.19
CA PRO A 196 -23.32 25.71 -21.38
C PRO A 196 -23.26 26.90 -20.40
N ASP A 197 -24.40 27.40 -19.93
CA ASP A 197 -24.44 28.50 -18.95
C ASP A 197 -23.97 28.01 -17.57
N ILE A 198 -24.24 26.74 -17.25
CA ILE A 198 -23.76 26.09 -16.03
C ILE A 198 -22.27 25.77 -16.13
N ASP A 199 -21.83 25.29 -17.29
CA ASP A 199 -20.41 24.97 -17.52
C ASP A 199 -19.53 26.22 -17.38
N GLU A 200 -20.00 27.39 -17.85
CA GLU A 200 -19.32 28.66 -17.59
C GLU A 200 -19.26 28.95 -16.09
N VAL A 201 -20.37 28.83 -15.36
CA VAL A 201 -20.39 29.07 -13.90
C VAL A 201 -19.48 28.09 -13.13
N ILE A 202 -19.43 26.83 -13.53
CA ILE A 202 -18.56 25.81 -12.91
C ILE A 202 -17.09 26.14 -13.15
N THR A 203 -16.72 26.47 -14.39
CA THR A 203 -15.31 26.57 -14.81
C THR A 203 -14.71 27.97 -14.61
N LYS A 204 -15.51 29.04 -14.73
CA LYS A 204 -15.03 30.42 -14.68
C LYS A 204 -14.58 30.79 -13.28
N GLY A 205 -13.28 31.01 -13.15
CA GLY A 205 -12.66 31.40 -11.88
C GLY A 205 -12.46 30.26 -10.89
N ALA A 206 -12.79 29.02 -11.24
CA ALA A 206 -12.47 27.85 -10.44
C ALA A 206 -10.95 27.66 -10.33
N ILE A 207 -10.49 27.20 -9.16
CA ILE A 207 -9.06 26.98 -8.88
C ILE A 207 -8.90 25.52 -8.47
N SER A 208 -8.05 24.77 -9.18
CA SER A 208 -7.81 23.36 -8.85
C SER A 208 -7.37 23.17 -7.40
N GLY A 209 -7.93 22.15 -6.74
CA GLY A 209 -7.68 21.81 -5.34
C GLY A 209 -8.30 22.76 -4.32
N VAL A 210 -9.12 23.73 -4.74
CA VAL A 210 -9.65 24.79 -3.86
C VAL A 210 -11.16 24.92 -4.00
N VAL A 211 -11.86 25.06 -2.87
CA VAL A 211 -13.26 25.48 -2.82
C VAL A 211 -13.32 26.99 -2.67
N ILE A 212 -13.96 27.69 -3.60
CA ILE A 212 -14.19 29.13 -3.51
C ILE A 212 -15.57 29.37 -2.92
N LEU A 213 -15.64 30.00 -1.75
CA LEU A 213 -16.90 30.47 -1.17
C LEU A 213 -17.14 31.92 -1.61
N HIS A 214 -18.14 32.13 -2.44
CA HIS A 214 -18.65 33.42 -2.88
C HIS A 214 -19.79 33.87 -1.96
N ALA A 215 -19.61 35.02 -1.29
CA ALA A 215 -20.65 35.67 -0.50
C ALA A 215 -20.29 37.14 -0.24
N ASP A 216 -21.26 37.96 0.12
CA ASP A 216 -21.02 39.36 0.50
C ASP A 216 -19.97 39.48 1.61
N ARG A 217 -19.19 40.57 1.56
CA ARG A 217 -18.12 40.84 2.54
C ARG A 217 -18.64 40.88 3.97
N GLU A 218 -19.83 41.45 4.15
CA GLU A 218 -20.47 41.63 5.44
C GLU A 218 -21.24 40.38 5.91
N ASN A 219 -21.29 39.31 5.09
CA ASN A 219 -21.93 38.06 5.49
C ASN A 219 -21.06 37.30 6.49
N ARG A 220 -21.22 37.64 7.77
CA ARG A 220 -20.51 37.03 8.90
C ARG A 220 -20.68 35.52 8.95
N ALA A 221 -21.89 35.02 8.68
CA ALA A 221 -22.17 33.59 8.71
C ALA A 221 -21.37 32.83 7.65
N ALA A 222 -21.30 33.36 6.43
CA ALA A 222 -20.47 32.80 5.36
C ALA A 222 -18.96 32.86 5.70
N ASN A 223 -18.51 33.94 6.36
CA ASN A 223 -17.12 34.05 6.81
C ASN A 223 -16.77 32.98 7.86
N ASN A 224 -17.64 32.78 8.85
CA ASN A 224 -17.46 31.73 9.86
C ASN A 224 -17.43 30.34 9.23
N LEU A 225 -18.39 30.05 8.33
CA LEU A 225 -18.46 28.78 7.60
C LEU A 225 -17.16 28.48 6.86
N ALA A 226 -16.62 29.45 6.11
CA ALA A 226 -15.36 29.27 5.40
C ALA A 226 -14.18 29.01 6.34
N ILE A 227 -14.09 29.72 7.46
CA ILE A 227 -12.99 29.58 8.43
C ILE A 227 -13.05 28.20 9.10
N ASN A 228 -14.23 27.77 9.53
CA ASN A 228 -14.38 26.53 10.27
C ASN A 228 -14.22 25.28 9.39
N LEU A 229 -14.49 25.41 8.09
CA LEU A 229 -14.28 24.33 7.11
C LEU A 229 -12.87 24.28 6.52
N GLN A 230 -11.95 25.20 6.86
CA GLN A 230 -10.56 25.16 6.36
C GLN A 230 -9.77 23.91 6.77
N GLY A 231 -10.22 23.21 7.81
CA GLY A 231 -9.64 21.91 8.20
C GLY A 231 -9.99 20.77 7.26
N GLU A 232 -11.07 20.90 6.48
CA GLU A 232 -11.59 19.85 5.60
C GLU A 232 -11.20 20.08 4.14
N PHE A 233 -11.34 21.33 3.67
CA PHE A 233 -10.97 21.73 2.31
C PHE A 233 -10.12 23.00 2.32
N ILE A 234 -9.33 23.19 1.27
CA ILE A 234 -8.65 24.47 1.06
C ILE A 234 -9.68 25.46 0.55
N PHE A 235 -10.05 26.44 1.39
CA PHE A 235 -11.01 27.48 1.01
C PHE A 235 -10.33 28.76 0.54
N LYS A 236 -10.93 29.40 -0.47
CA LYS A 236 -10.70 30.82 -0.80
C LYS A 236 -12.02 31.59 -0.71
N ARG A 237 -11.94 32.86 -0.29
CA ARG A 237 -13.09 33.75 -0.26
C ARG A 237 -13.14 34.57 -1.54
N SER A 238 -14.34 34.65 -2.12
CA SER A 238 -14.69 35.62 -3.14
C SER A 238 -15.80 36.51 -2.59
N TYR A 239 -15.63 37.83 -2.71
CA TYR A 239 -16.64 38.82 -2.34
C TYR A 239 -17.43 39.30 -3.55
N LYS A 240 -17.20 38.68 -4.71
CA LYS A 240 -18.00 38.93 -5.89
C LYS A 240 -19.25 38.06 -5.76
N PRO A 241 -20.45 38.65 -5.59
CA PRO A 241 -21.66 37.87 -5.71
C PRO A 241 -21.73 37.25 -7.11
N MET A 242 -22.48 36.16 -7.24
CA MET A 242 -22.72 35.58 -8.55
C MET A 242 -23.33 36.66 -9.47
N ASP A 243 -22.75 36.85 -10.66
CA ASP A 243 -23.18 37.90 -11.60
C ASP A 243 -24.67 37.71 -12.01
N THR A 244 -25.13 36.46 -12.02
CA THR A 244 -26.53 36.08 -12.16
C THR A 244 -27.20 35.96 -10.79
N LYS A 245 -28.30 36.69 -10.58
CA LYS A 245 -29.13 36.52 -9.37
C LYS A 245 -29.68 35.11 -9.34
N VAL A 246 -29.56 34.44 -8.19
CA VAL A 246 -30.34 33.24 -7.93
C VAL A 246 -31.83 33.62 -7.96
N PRO A 247 -32.66 32.85 -8.67
CA PRO A 247 -32.28 31.61 -9.32
C PRO A 247 -31.70 31.68 -10.72
N LEU A 248 -30.82 30.71 -11.01
CA LEU A 248 -30.38 30.39 -12.37
C LEU A 248 -31.53 29.82 -13.23
N TYR A 249 -32.56 29.22 -12.61
CA TYR A 249 -33.75 28.66 -13.29
C TYR A 249 -35.09 29.03 -12.63
N PRO A 250 -36.19 29.15 -13.39
CA PRO A 250 -37.52 29.34 -12.82
C PRO A 250 -37.83 28.32 -11.72
N GLY A 251 -38.16 28.79 -10.51
CA GLY A 251 -38.51 27.93 -9.37
C GLY A 251 -37.36 27.61 -8.40
N GLN A 252 -36.13 28.04 -8.68
CA GLN A 252 -35.07 28.01 -7.67
C GLN A 252 -35.11 29.32 -6.84
N GLY A 253 -34.62 29.29 -5.60
CA GLY A 253 -34.41 30.47 -4.75
C GLY A 253 -35.54 31.51 -4.63
N ASP A 254 -35.22 32.62 -3.99
CA ASP A 254 -35.99 33.86 -3.95
C ASP A 254 -34.98 35.00 -4.20
N PRO A 255 -35.31 36.02 -5.01
CA PRO A 255 -34.44 37.19 -5.19
C PRO A 255 -34.01 37.87 -3.88
N ASN A 256 -34.72 37.64 -2.79
CA ASN A 256 -34.44 38.13 -1.44
C ASN A 256 -33.67 37.12 -0.57
N ASP A 257 -33.32 35.93 -1.09
CA ASP A 257 -32.50 34.96 -0.38
C ASP A 257 -31.12 35.53 -0.07
N THR A 258 -30.64 35.24 1.13
CA THR A 258 -29.19 35.30 1.38
C THR A 258 -28.53 34.12 0.66
N VAL A 259 -27.75 34.41 -0.38
CA VAL A 259 -27.09 33.39 -1.21
C VAL A 259 -25.63 33.25 -0.79
N ILE A 260 -25.20 32.00 -0.59
CA ILE A 260 -23.78 31.64 -0.65
C ILE A 260 -23.56 30.67 -1.81
N TRP A 261 -22.40 30.78 -2.46
CA TRP A 261 -22.02 29.89 -3.55
C TRP A 261 -20.67 29.24 -3.26
N LEU A 262 -20.66 27.91 -3.24
CA LEU A 262 -19.49 27.05 -3.11
C LEU A 262 -19.09 26.54 -4.50
N GLN A 263 -17.99 27.07 -5.03
CA GLN A 263 -17.43 26.66 -6.32
C GLN A 263 -16.23 25.74 -6.10
N PHE A 264 -16.39 24.47 -6.43
CA PHE A 264 -15.35 23.46 -6.36
C PHE A 264 -14.46 23.54 -7.61
N GLY A 265 -13.15 23.52 -7.42
CA GLY A 265 -12.19 23.24 -8.48
C GLY A 265 -12.00 21.77 -8.79
N SER A 266 -11.22 21.48 -9.83
CA SER A 266 -10.79 20.14 -10.19
C SER A 266 -9.77 19.60 -9.18
N GLY A 267 -9.72 18.28 -9.00
CA GLY A 267 -8.75 17.59 -8.14
C GLY A 267 -8.90 17.91 -6.65
N ILE A 268 -10.10 18.29 -6.20
CA ILE A 268 -10.36 18.49 -4.77
C ILE A 268 -10.28 17.16 -4.04
N THR A 269 -9.39 17.10 -3.07
CA THR A 269 -9.32 16.06 -2.05
C THR A 269 -9.47 16.69 -0.68
N ARG A 270 -9.91 15.90 0.30
CA ARG A 270 -9.94 16.35 1.70
C ARG A 270 -8.51 16.48 2.23
N ILE A 271 -8.25 17.50 3.03
CA ILE A 271 -6.94 17.68 3.66
C ILE A 271 -6.62 16.44 4.53
N GLY A 272 -5.46 15.82 4.30
CA GLY A 272 -5.01 14.63 5.01
C GLY A 272 -5.25 13.29 4.30
N HIS A 273 -5.82 13.30 3.10
CA HIS A 273 -5.97 12.12 2.23
C HIS A 273 -5.21 12.34 0.91
N ASN A 274 -3.89 12.08 0.92
CA ASN A 274 -3.04 11.97 -0.27
C ASN A 274 -2.30 10.62 -0.23
#